data_AF-A0Q1N7-F1
#
_entry.id   AF-A0Q1N7-F1
#
_cell.length_a   1.000
_cell.length_b   1.000
_cell.length_c   1.000
_cell.angle_alpha   90.00
_cell.angle_beta   90.00
_cell.angle_gamma   90.00
#
_symmetry.space_group_name_H-M   'P 1'
#
loop_
_entity.id
_entity.type
_entity.pdbx_description
1 polymer ?
#
loop_
_entity_poly.entity_id
_entity_poly.type
_entity_poly.pdbx_seq_one_letter_code
_entity_poly.pdbx_strand_id
1 'polypeptide(L)'
;MKKSFCVKSIFTLGLLLSISSHANALDIIQNQVVDCNKEWNITFSDEVVFDSNIKNNIIVRDKDGVKVDVKFILGENNKSIYVIPPKDGYVSSKEYELIVDKNIKSVLGKSMKKSQRCKFRIKDKVVPTDILIKETNLPPISTGLGDIENNQLWLKYSNGQEKLLVSSREEEDVRYVIAGISNPKFTSDKKSIYFLSEAWAVSAAVHKVDVETGEEKFICDGNYFEIIENGKYKGKLLVIKHKYRAYPMNGSYEGVCVVDEYGNEILSLGEEFDKDLFYKLKN
;
A
#
# COMPACT_ATOMS: atom_id res chain seq x y z
N MET A 1 -10.90 -40.38 -14.25
CA MET A 1 -10.65 -39.17 -15.08
C MET A 1 -9.87 -38.17 -14.25
N LYS A 2 -8.54 -38.13 -14.40
CA LYS A 2 -7.66 -37.19 -13.70
C LYS A 2 -7.67 -35.87 -14.47
N LYS A 3 -8.22 -34.80 -13.88
CA LYS A 3 -8.17 -33.46 -14.45
C LYS A 3 -6.78 -32.86 -14.16
N SER A 4 -6.00 -32.72 -15.22
CA SER A 4 -4.71 -32.03 -15.24
C SER A 4 -4.95 -30.52 -15.09
N PHE A 5 -4.29 -29.89 -14.12
CA PHE A 5 -4.31 -28.43 -13.93
C PHE A 5 -3.07 -27.86 -14.62
N CYS A 6 -3.29 -27.14 -15.72
CA CYS A 6 -2.25 -26.54 -16.55
C CYS A 6 -1.83 -25.20 -15.93
N VAL A 7 -0.59 -25.12 -15.41
CA VAL A 7 -0.01 -23.86 -14.91
C VAL A 7 0.54 -23.08 -16.11
N LYS A 8 0.01 -21.87 -16.32
CA LYS A 8 0.44 -20.95 -17.37
C LYS A 8 1.86 -20.46 -17.08
N SER A 9 2.80 -20.84 -17.95
CA SER A 9 4.18 -20.36 -17.96
C SER A 9 4.25 -18.96 -18.59
N ILE A 10 4.76 -17.98 -17.84
CA ILE A 10 5.07 -16.65 -18.35
C ILE A 10 6.55 -16.69 -18.77
N PHE A 11 6.79 -16.76 -20.07
CA PHE A 11 8.10 -16.57 -20.68
C PHE A 11 8.50 -15.10 -20.55
N THR A 12 9.38 -14.79 -19.60
CA THR A 12 10.13 -13.53 -19.65
C THR A 12 11.43 -13.78 -20.41
N LEU A 13 11.56 -13.07 -21.53
CA LEU A 13 12.70 -13.13 -22.44
C LEU A 13 13.95 -12.59 -21.71
N GLY A 14 14.70 -13.50 -21.10
CA GLY A 14 16.00 -13.20 -20.50
C GLY A 14 17.03 -12.95 -21.59
N LEU A 15 17.65 -11.77 -21.58
CA LEU A 15 18.77 -11.37 -22.42
C LEU A 15 19.89 -12.44 -22.36
N LEU A 16 20.09 -13.17 -23.45
CA LEU A 16 21.18 -14.13 -23.64
C LEU A 16 22.50 -13.38 -23.84
N LEU A 17 23.33 -13.33 -22.79
CA LEU A 17 24.74 -12.96 -22.92
C LEU A 17 25.57 -14.24 -23.06
N SER A 18 25.87 -14.60 -24.31
CA SER A 18 26.88 -15.61 -24.63
C SER A 18 28.27 -15.02 -24.42
N ILE A 19 28.97 -15.47 -23.38
CA ILE A 19 30.35 -15.05 -23.10
C ILE A 19 31.29 -16.02 -23.83
N SER A 20 31.81 -15.60 -24.98
CA SER A 20 32.95 -16.22 -25.62
C SER A 20 34.20 -16.08 -24.72
N SER A 21 35.12 -17.03 -24.85
CA SER A 21 36.23 -17.31 -23.95
C SER A 21 37.31 -16.21 -23.91
N HIS A 22 36.97 -15.03 -23.40
CA HIS A 22 37.84 -14.03 -22.78
C HIS A 22 36.97 -13.25 -21.80
N ALA A 23 36.58 -13.91 -20.70
CA ALA A 23 35.67 -13.32 -19.72
C ALA A 23 36.40 -12.23 -18.92
N ASN A 24 36.28 -10.99 -19.41
CA ASN A 24 36.30 -9.83 -18.54
C ASN A 24 35.39 -10.15 -17.35
N ALA A 25 35.92 -9.97 -16.15
CA ALA A 25 35.18 -10.18 -14.92
C ALA A 25 33.82 -9.49 -15.09
N LEU A 26 32.74 -10.24 -14.84
CA LEU A 26 31.39 -9.69 -14.72
C LEU A 26 31.53 -8.36 -13.98
N ASP A 27 31.28 -7.24 -14.66
CA ASP A 27 31.15 -5.94 -14.00
C ASP A 27 29.97 -6.14 -13.04
N ILE A 28 30.29 -6.53 -11.81
CA ILE A 28 29.33 -6.51 -10.72
C ILE A 28 29.08 -5.03 -10.55
N ILE A 29 28.02 -4.54 -11.20
CA ILE A 29 27.56 -3.16 -11.06
C ILE A 29 27.43 -2.95 -9.55
N GLN A 30 28.37 -2.19 -8.99
CA GLN A 30 28.36 -1.86 -7.58
C GLN A 30 27.28 -0.79 -7.37
N ASN A 31 26.61 -0.85 -6.23
CA ASN A 31 25.62 0.14 -5.81
C ASN A 31 24.37 0.18 -6.69
N GLN A 32 23.85 -0.98 -7.11
CA GLN A 32 22.58 -1.07 -7.82
C GLN A 32 21.41 -0.61 -6.95
N VAL A 33 20.47 0.14 -7.51
CA VAL A 33 19.18 0.43 -6.87
C VAL A 33 18.14 -0.56 -7.39
N VAL A 34 17.53 -1.34 -6.49
CA VAL A 34 16.64 -2.48 -6.85
C VAL A 34 15.35 -2.47 -6.02
N ASP A 35 14.34 -3.21 -6.47
CA ASP A 35 13.09 -3.38 -5.74
C ASP A 35 13.26 -4.26 -4.48
N CYS A 36 12.34 -4.12 -3.51
CA CYS A 36 12.42 -4.84 -2.23
C CYS A 36 12.29 -6.37 -2.37
N ASN A 37 11.71 -6.84 -3.47
CA ASN A 37 11.54 -8.25 -3.81
C ASN A 37 12.63 -8.77 -4.76
N LYS A 38 13.76 -8.05 -4.90
CA LYS A 38 14.84 -8.44 -5.81
C LYS A 38 15.36 -9.85 -5.49
N GLU A 39 15.17 -10.75 -6.45
CA GLU A 39 15.84 -12.04 -6.47
C GLU A 39 17.21 -11.94 -7.17
N TRP A 40 18.21 -12.63 -6.63
CA TRP A 40 19.54 -12.71 -7.22
C TRP A 40 19.75 -14.08 -7.84
N ASN A 41 20.24 -14.11 -9.08
CA ASN A 41 20.71 -15.33 -9.72
C ASN A 41 22.24 -15.32 -9.76
N ILE A 42 22.86 -16.25 -9.03
CA ILE A 42 24.30 -16.45 -9.04
C ILE A 42 24.60 -17.62 -9.97
N THR A 43 25.28 -17.34 -11.08
CA THR A 43 25.64 -18.37 -12.07
C THR A 43 27.12 -18.73 -11.96
N PHE A 44 27.40 -20.02 -11.89
CA PHE A 44 28.73 -20.63 -11.85
C PHE A 44 29.10 -21.24 -13.21
N SER A 45 30.39 -21.39 -13.49
CA SER A 45 30.86 -22.03 -14.72
C SER A 45 30.63 -23.55 -14.73
N ASP A 46 30.75 -24.16 -13.55
CA ASP A 46 30.61 -25.60 -13.30
C ASP A 46 29.41 -25.86 -12.37
N GLU A 47 28.93 -27.09 -12.36
CA GLU A 47 27.86 -27.50 -11.43
C GLU A 47 28.31 -27.31 -9.98
N VAL A 48 27.43 -26.75 -9.15
CA VAL A 48 27.72 -26.31 -7.79
C VAL A 48 27.22 -27.32 -6.75
N VAL A 49 27.99 -27.54 -5.69
CA VAL A 49 27.51 -28.30 -4.53
C VAL A 49 26.52 -27.45 -3.76
N PHE A 50 25.27 -27.94 -3.67
CA PHE A 50 24.19 -27.29 -2.93
C PHE A 50 23.81 -28.13 -1.70
N ASP A 51 24.40 -27.79 -0.56
CA ASP A 51 24.20 -28.47 0.72
C ASP A 51 23.77 -27.49 1.83
N SER A 52 23.67 -27.98 3.07
CA SER A 52 23.32 -27.16 4.22
C SER A 52 24.34 -26.06 4.57
N ASN A 53 25.55 -26.10 3.99
CA ASN A 53 26.60 -25.10 4.20
C ASN A 53 26.48 -23.91 3.26
N ILE A 54 25.53 -23.92 2.30
CA ILE A 54 25.40 -22.82 1.34
C ILE A 54 25.19 -21.46 2.02
N LYS A 55 24.47 -21.43 3.15
CA LYS A 55 24.23 -20.26 4.00
C LYS A 55 25.49 -19.66 4.65
N ASN A 56 26.58 -20.41 4.69
CA ASN A 56 27.87 -19.93 5.20
C ASN A 56 28.69 -19.28 4.09
N ASN A 57 28.44 -19.66 2.83
CA ASN A 57 29.20 -19.20 1.68
C ASN A 57 28.48 -18.11 0.88
N ILE A 58 27.15 -18.06 0.92
CA ILE A 58 26.36 -16.98 0.33
C ILE A 58 25.66 -16.24 1.46
N ILE A 59 25.98 -14.95 1.61
CA ILE A 59 25.48 -14.13 2.71
C ILE A 59 24.94 -12.83 2.13
N VAL A 60 23.75 -12.44 2.58
CA VAL A 60 23.26 -11.07 2.46
C VAL A 60 23.34 -10.42 3.82
N ARG A 61 23.91 -9.21 3.89
CA ARG A 61 23.97 -8.42 5.13
C ARG A 61 23.59 -6.97 4.87
N ASP A 62 23.06 -6.31 5.89
CA ASP A 62 22.82 -4.87 5.84
C ASP A 62 24.12 -4.06 6.03
N LYS A 63 24.00 -2.73 5.98
CA LYS A 63 25.12 -1.80 6.20
C LYS A 63 25.81 -1.96 7.56
N ASP A 64 25.10 -2.46 8.57
CA ASP A 64 25.58 -2.65 9.95
C ASP A 64 26.22 -4.04 10.12
N GLY A 65 26.24 -4.85 9.05
CA GLY A 65 26.83 -6.18 9.01
C GLY A 65 25.90 -7.28 9.52
N VAL A 66 24.65 -6.96 9.84
CA VAL A 66 23.65 -7.93 10.31
C VAL A 66 23.20 -8.78 9.14
N LYS A 67 23.21 -10.11 9.33
CA LYS A 67 22.78 -11.06 8.31
C LYS A 67 21.27 -10.96 8.08
N VAL A 68 20.88 -10.94 6.81
CA VAL A 68 19.48 -10.97 6.37
C VAL A 68 19.08 -12.44 6.17
N ASP A 69 17.90 -12.81 6.68
CA ASP A 69 17.35 -14.15 6.47
C ASP A 69 16.79 -14.30 5.06
N VAL A 70 17.57 -14.93 4.18
CA VAL A 70 17.25 -15.18 2.78
C VAL A 70 17.18 -16.68 2.52
N LYS A 71 16.38 -17.09 1.53
CA LYS A 71 16.27 -18.49 1.11
C LYS A 71 17.11 -18.74 -0.13
N PHE A 72 17.60 -19.97 -0.27
CA PHE A 72 18.38 -20.39 -1.41
C PHE A 72 17.66 -21.50 -2.17
N ILE A 73 17.65 -21.42 -3.50
CA ILE A 73 17.09 -22.45 -4.38
C ILE A 73 18.13 -22.78 -5.44
N LEU A 74 18.42 -24.07 -5.63
CA LEU A 74 19.26 -24.53 -6.73
C LEU A 74 18.46 -24.45 -8.04
N GLY A 75 19.05 -23.86 -9.07
CA GLY A 75 18.47 -23.83 -10.40
C GLY A 75 18.54 -25.18 -11.10
N GLU A 76 17.62 -25.42 -12.03
CA GLU A 76 17.50 -26.69 -12.78
C GLU A 76 18.76 -27.08 -13.56
N ASN A 77 19.60 -26.09 -13.89
CA ASN A 77 20.88 -26.30 -14.58
C ASN A 77 22.01 -26.79 -13.67
N ASN A 78 21.78 -26.95 -12.36
CA ASN A 78 22.77 -27.25 -11.32
C ASN A 78 23.97 -26.29 -11.26
N LYS A 79 23.91 -25.16 -11.97
CA LYS A 79 24.97 -24.15 -12.11
C LYS A 79 24.52 -22.78 -11.61
N SER A 80 23.28 -22.66 -11.16
CA SER A 80 22.71 -21.41 -10.69
C SER A 80 22.16 -21.57 -9.29
N ILE A 81 22.36 -20.57 -8.43
CA ILE A 81 21.71 -20.49 -7.12
C ILE A 81 20.92 -19.19 -7.07
N TYR A 82 19.63 -19.32 -6.80
CA TYR A 82 18.73 -18.22 -6.57
C TYR A 82 18.75 -17.82 -5.10
N VAL A 83 18.96 -16.54 -4.82
CA VAL A 83 18.81 -15.94 -3.50
C VAL A 83 17.46 -15.23 -3.46
N ILE A 84 16.53 -15.83 -2.73
CA ILE A 84 15.17 -15.35 -2.57
C ILE A 84 15.12 -14.40 -1.37
N PRO A 85 14.55 -13.18 -1.53
CA PRO A 85 14.48 -12.20 -0.45
C PRO A 85 13.67 -12.71 0.75
N PRO A 86 13.73 -12.02 1.91
CA PRO A 86 12.82 -12.26 3.02
C PRO A 86 11.36 -12.21 2.56
N LYS A 87 10.45 -12.88 3.28
CA LYS A 87 9.01 -12.91 2.93
C LYS A 87 8.40 -11.51 2.81
N ASP A 88 8.81 -10.59 3.68
CA ASP A 88 8.35 -9.20 3.68
C ASP A 88 9.22 -8.28 2.79
N GLY A 89 10.16 -8.86 2.05
CA GLY A 89 11.14 -8.17 1.23
C GLY A 89 12.30 -7.55 2.03
N TYR A 90 13.25 -6.97 1.32
CA TYR A 90 14.25 -6.09 1.89
C TYR A 90 13.62 -4.75 2.32
N VAL A 91 14.20 -4.10 3.33
CA VAL A 91 13.67 -2.84 3.86
C VAL A 91 13.98 -1.69 2.88
N SER A 92 12.96 -0.90 2.54
CA SER A 92 13.09 0.25 1.64
C SER A 92 14.12 1.27 2.12
N SER A 93 14.78 1.94 1.18
CA SER A 93 15.82 2.94 1.43
C SER A 93 17.06 2.43 2.17
N LYS A 94 17.17 1.12 2.45
CA LYS A 94 18.34 0.52 3.09
C LYS A 94 19.33 -0.03 2.07
N GLU A 95 20.57 -0.15 2.52
CA GLU A 95 21.69 -0.67 1.77
C GLU A 95 22.09 -2.05 2.29
N TYR A 96 22.49 -2.91 1.36
CA TYR A 96 22.84 -4.29 1.58
C TYR A 96 24.05 -4.70 0.75
N GLU A 97 24.71 -5.77 1.17
CA GLU A 97 25.79 -6.41 0.44
C GLU A 97 25.50 -7.91 0.30
N LEU A 98 25.45 -8.40 -0.94
CA LEU A 98 25.49 -9.82 -1.27
C LEU A 98 26.94 -10.26 -1.41
N ILE A 99 27.33 -11.29 -0.67
CA ILE A 99 28.67 -11.87 -0.65
C ILE A 99 28.58 -13.32 -1.10
N VAL A 100 29.39 -13.67 -2.09
CA VAL A 100 29.60 -15.06 -2.53
C VAL A 100 31.05 -15.41 -2.23
N ASP A 101 31.26 -16.24 -1.21
CA ASP A 101 32.58 -16.61 -0.74
C ASP A 101 33.27 -17.61 -1.68
N LYS A 102 34.60 -17.48 -1.80
CA LYS A 102 35.40 -18.34 -2.67
C LYS A 102 35.33 -19.83 -2.33
N ASN A 103 34.95 -20.15 -1.10
CA ASN A 103 34.93 -21.52 -0.59
C ASN A 103 33.76 -22.37 -1.14
N ILE A 104 32.84 -21.79 -1.92
CA ILE A 104 31.88 -22.57 -2.71
C ILE A 104 32.63 -23.53 -3.62
N LYS A 105 32.20 -24.79 -3.61
CA LYS A 105 32.80 -25.86 -4.41
C LYS A 105 31.89 -26.25 -5.56
N SER A 106 32.51 -26.56 -6.70
CA SER A 106 31.85 -27.34 -7.73
C SER A 106 31.71 -28.80 -7.29
N VAL A 107 30.85 -29.56 -7.97
CA VAL A 107 30.71 -31.01 -7.76
C VAL A 107 32.02 -31.78 -7.98
N LEU A 108 32.95 -31.20 -8.74
CA LEU A 108 34.31 -31.72 -8.95
C LEU A 108 35.30 -31.31 -7.85
N GLY A 109 34.84 -30.63 -6.79
CA GLY A 109 35.64 -30.19 -5.65
C GLY A 109 36.46 -28.92 -5.87
N LYS A 110 36.30 -28.22 -7.01
CA LYS A 110 37.03 -26.98 -7.30
C LYS A 110 36.37 -25.79 -6.61
N SER A 111 37.17 -24.97 -5.94
CA SER A 111 36.71 -23.70 -5.36
C SER A 111 36.74 -22.56 -6.38
N MET A 112 35.98 -21.48 -6.12
CA MET A 112 36.09 -20.25 -6.91
C MET A 112 37.46 -19.59 -6.72
N LYS A 113 37.93 -18.87 -7.74
CA LYS A 113 39.24 -18.17 -7.69
C LYS A 113 39.27 -17.03 -6.66
N LYS A 114 38.14 -16.34 -6.48
CA LYS A 114 38.00 -15.19 -5.57
C LYS A 114 36.56 -15.05 -5.09
N SER A 115 36.38 -14.49 -3.90
CA SER A 115 35.06 -14.12 -3.40
C SER A 115 34.53 -12.94 -4.23
N GLN A 116 33.22 -12.87 -4.41
CA GLN A 116 32.54 -11.81 -5.13
C GLN A 116 31.61 -11.07 -4.17
N ARG A 117 31.44 -9.76 -4.39
CA ARG A 117 30.59 -8.90 -3.56
C ARG A 117 29.81 -7.93 -4.44
N CYS A 118 28.53 -7.75 -4.14
CA CYS A 118 27.65 -6.80 -4.80
C CYS A 118 26.95 -5.96 -3.73
N LYS A 119 27.18 -4.65 -3.74
CA LYS A 119 26.40 -3.70 -2.93
C LYS A 119 25.16 -3.27 -3.69
N PHE A 120 24.03 -3.17 -2.99
CA PHE A 120 22.77 -2.70 -3.54
C PHE A 120 21.98 -1.90 -2.51
N ARG A 121 21.15 -0.97 -3.01
CA ARG A 121 20.20 -0.18 -2.24
C ARG A 121 18.79 -0.53 -2.68
N ILE A 122 17.85 -0.57 -1.73
CA ILE A 122 16.44 -0.75 -2.05
C ILE A 122 15.82 0.61 -2.40
N LYS A 123 15.03 0.64 -3.48
CA LYS A 123 14.23 1.82 -3.86
C LYS A 123 13.45 2.35 -2.66
N ASP A 124 13.30 3.66 -2.63
CA ASP A 124 12.48 4.32 -1.62
C ASP A 124 11.01 3.91 -1.83
N LYS A 125 10.30 3.65 -0.72
CA LYS A 125 8.88 3.33 -0.80
C LYS A 125 8.12 4.60 -1.19
N VAL A 126 7.44 4.56 -2.34
CA VAL A 126 6.54 5.64 -2.75
C VAL A 126 5.29 5.55 -1.88
N VAL A 127 5.06 6.57 -1.06
CA VAL A 127 3.96 6.60 -0.08
C VAL A 127 3.12 7.86 -0.27
N PRO A 128 1.80 7.82 0.00
CA PRO A 128 0.98 9.02 0.05
C PRO A 128 1.48 9.97 1.14
N THR A 129 1.72 11.21 0.75
CA THR A 129 2.17 12.30 1.63
C THR A 129 1.08 13.31 1.90
N ASP A 130 0.20 13.55 0.92
CA ASP A 130 -0.81 14.61 1.02
C ASP A 130 -2.10 14.26 0.26
N ILE A 131 -3.20 14.90 0.64
CA ILE A 131 -4.49 14.84 -0.05
C ILE A 131 -4.76 16.21 -0.66
N LEU A 132 -5.08 16.24 -1.94
CA LEU A 132 -5.39 17.47 -2.67
C LEU A 132 -6.84 17.42 -3.14
N ILE A 133 -7.61 18.45 -2.84
CA ILE A 133 -8.89 18.69 -3.50
C ILE A 133 -8.65 19.67 -4.64
N LYS A 134 -9.08 19.29 -5.85
CA LYS A 134 -8.91 20.09 -7.05
C LYS A 134 -10.26 20.35 -7.69
N GLU A 135 -10.58 21.62 -7.84
CA GLU A 135 -11.72 22.05 -8.64
C GLU A 135 -11.53 21.66 -10.11
N THR A 136 -12.64 21.43 -10.80
CA THR A 136 -12.65 21.12 -12.23
C THR A 136 -13.44 22.17 -13.00
N ASN A 137 -13.27 22.18 -14.32
CA ASN A 137 -14.10 22.98 -15.23
C ASN A 137 -15.32 22.19 -15.74
N LEU A 138 -15.67 21.06 -15.10
CA LEU A 138 -16.84 20.28 -15.48
C LEU A 138 -18.12 20.94 -14.92
N PRO A 139 -19.29 20.66 -15.52
CA PRO A 139 -20.56 21.16 -15.00
C PRO A 139 -20.77 20.77 -13.52
N PRO A 140 -21.50 21.58 -12.75
CA PRO A 140 -21.95 21.23 -11.41
C PRO A 140 -22.74 19.92 -11.40
N ILE A 141 -22.69 19.21 -10.27
CA ILE A 141 -23.45 18.00 -10.01
C ILE A 141 -24.74 18.38 -9.29
N SER A 142 -25.88 17.97 -9.83
CA SER A 142 -27.16 18.22 -9.16
C SER A 142 -27.35 17.26 -7.99
N THR A 143 -27.67 17.81 -6.82
CA THR A 143 -27.87 17.07 -5.57
C THR A 143 -29.20 17.48 -4.93
N GLY A 144 -29.57 16.82 -3.83
CA GLY A 144 -30.71 17.25 -3.02
C GLY A 144 -30.50 18.61 -2.34
N LEU A 145 -29.27 19.10 -2.20
CA LEU A 145 -28.95 20.43 -1.67
C LEU A 145 -29.03 21.52 -2.75
N GLY A 146 -28.92 21.13 -4.03
CA GLY A 146 -28.82 22.03 -5.18
C GLY A 146 -27.68 21.61 -6.11
N ASP A 147 -27.32 22.47 -7.05
CA ASP A 147 -26.21 22.24 -7.96
C ASP A 147 -24.88 22.59 -7.27
N ILE A 148 -24.00 21.61 -7.15
CA ILE A 148 -22.75 21.68 -6.38
C ILE A 148 -21.54 21.61 -7.33
N GLU A 149 -20.52 22.42 -7.07
CA GLU A 149 -19.31 22.47 -7.89
C GLU A 149 -18.61 21.10 -8.00
N ASN A 150 -18.04 20.85 -9.17
CA ASN A 150 -17.39 19.60 -9.49
C ASN A 150 -15.91 19.65 -9.12
N ASN A 151 -15.53 18.82 -8.15
CA ASN A 151 -14.14 18.69 -7.72
C ASN A 151 -13.68 17.22 -7.66
N GLN A 152 -12.39 17.05 -7.40
CA GLN A 152 -11.72 15.76 -7.40
C GLN A 152 -10.82 15.61 -6.17
N LEU A 153 -10.75 14.39 -5.66
CA LEU A 153 -9.80 13.98 -4.63
C LEU A 153 -8.57 13.34 -5.27
N TRP A 154 -7.42 13.95 -5.05
CA TRP A 154 -6.13 13.50 -5.52
C TRP A 154 -5.20 13.16 -4.36
N LEU A 155 -4.27 12.24 -4.63
CA LEU A 155 -3.18 11.91 -3.72
C LEU A 155 -1.86 12.41 -4.28
N LYS A 156 -1.07 13.08 -3.44
CA LYS A 156 0.33 13.39 -3.69
C LYS A 156 1.22 12.37 -3.00
N TYR A 157 2.23 11.89 -3.70
CA TYR A 157 3.17 10.88 -3.22
C TYR A 157 4.55 11.47 -2.93
N SER A 158 5.34 10.74 -2.14
CA SER A 158 6.69 11.13 -1.72
C SER A 158 7.69 11.37 -2.87
N ASN A 159 7.43 10.81 -4.05
CA ASN A 159 8.21 11.04 -5.27
C ASN A 159 7.70 12.25 -6.10
N GLY A 160 6.73 13.00 -5.58
CA GLY A 160 6.10 14.13 -6.27
C GLY A 160 5.01 13.74 -7.27
N GLN A 161 4.77 12.46 -7.50
CA GLN A 161 3.68 12.00 -8.36
C GLN A 161 2.33 12.33 -7.72
N GLU A 162 1.35 12.67 -8.56
CA GLU A 162 -0.04 12.84 -8.15
C GLU A 162 -0.92 11.79 -8.85
N LYS A 163 -1.91 11.26 -8.13
CA LYS A 163 -2.87 10.25 -8.63
C LYS A 163 -4.29 10.71 -8.31
N LEU A 164 -5.16 10.77 -9.31
CA LEU A 164 -6.60 10.93 -9.11
C LEU A 164 -7.13 9.69 -8.38
N LEU A 165 -7.89 9.89 -7.32
CA LEU A 165 -8.48 8.81 -6.54
C LEU A 165 -10.01 8.78 -6.63
N VAL A 166 -10.66 9.94 -6.53
CA VAL A 166 -12.12 10.05 -6.66
C VAL A 166 -12.44 11.28 -7.51
N SER A 167 -13.36 11.12 -8.45
CA SER A 167 -13.96 12.23 -9.21
C SER A 167 -15.42 12.37 -8.83
N SER A 168 -15.92 13.61 -8.79
CA SER A 168 -17.34 13.88 -8.71
C SER A 168 -18.10 13.17 -9.84
N ARG A 169 -19.32 12.69 -9.54
CA ARG A 169 -20.18 11.94 -10.45
C ARG A 169 -21.65 12.06 -10.05
N GLU A 170 -22.52 12.06 -11.05
CA GLU A 170 -23.96 11.86 -10.87
C GLU A 170 -24.27 10.37 -10.72
N GLU A 171 -25.28 10.07 -9.91
CA GLU A 171 -25.83 8.72 -9.72
C GLU A 171 -27.34 8.84 -9.48
N GLU A 172 -28.09 7.78 -9.83
CA GLU A 172 -29.54 7.75 -9.58
C GLU A 172 -29.86 7.71 -8.08
N ASP A 173 -29.09 6.90 -7.35
CA ASP A 173 -29.19 6.83 -5.90
C ASP A 173 -28.25 7.86 -5.28
N VAL A 174 -28.86 8.86 -4.64
CA VAL A 174 -28.19 9.99 -3.98
C VAL A 174 -27.13 9.57 -2.95
N ARG A 175 -27.18 8.34 -2.42
CA ARG A 175 -26.11 7.79 -1.56
C ARG A 175 -24.78 7.63 -2.28
N TYR A 176 -24.79 7.53 -3.61
CA TYR A 176 -23.61 7.29 -4.43
C TYR A 176 -23.24 8.49 -5.30
N VAL A 177 -24.02 9.57 -5.27
CA VAL A 177 -23.64 10.86 -5.87
C VAL A 177 -22.39 11.37 -5.17
N ILE A 178 -21.37 11.76 -5.95
CA ILE A 178 -20.20 12.45 -5.42
C ILE A 178 -20.18 13.89 -5.95
N ALA A 179 -20.26 14.85 -5.05
CA ALA A 179 -20.27 16.27 -5.35
C ALA A 179 -19.65 17.05 -4.18
N GLY A 180 -18.94 18.16 -4.46
CA GLY A 180 -18.41 19.03 -3.42
C GLY A 180 -17.54 18.29 -2.39
N ILE A 181 -16.63 17.42 -2.84
CA ILE A 181 -15.78 16.59 -1.97
C ILE A 181 -15.09 17.48 -0.94
N SER A 182 -15.26 17.17 0.34
CA SER A 182 -14.71 17.97 1.44
C SER A 182 -14.27 17.12 2.64
N ASN A 183 -13.55 17.75 3.57
CA ASN A 183 -13.05 17.13 4.81
C ASN A 183 -12.35 15.76 4.62
N PRO A 184 -11.41 15.58 3.66
CA PRO A 184 -10.78 14.29 3.45
C PRO A 184 -9.77 13.99 4.58
N LYS A 185 -9.79 12.76 5.12
CA LYS A 185 -8.90 12.33 6.20
C LYS A 185 -8.37 10.92 5.98
N PHE A 186 -7.06 10.75 6.07
CA PHE A 186 -6.45 9.43 6.09
C PHE A 186 -6.85 8.67 7.36
N THR A 187 -7.11 7.38 7.18
CA THR A 187 -6.98 6.38 8.24
C THR A 187 -5.55 6.35 8.79
N SER A 188 -5.35 5.92 10.04
CA SER A 188 -4.03 5.93 10.70
C SER A 188 -2.96 5.10 9.97
N ASP A 189 -3.36 4.06 9.22
CA ASP A 189 -2.47 3.23 8.41
C ASP A 189 -2.28 3.75 6.97
N LYS A 190 -2.94 4.87 6.63
CA LYS A 190 -2.98 5.51 5.31
C LYS A 190 -3.46 4.59 4.17
N LYS A 191 -4.20 3.52 4.47
CA LYS A 191 -4.75 2.62 3.44
C LYS A 191 -6.08 3.09 2.87
N SER A 192 -6.80 3.92 3.61
CA SER A 192 -8.06 4.50 3.15
C SER A 192 -8.20 5.97 3.53
N ILE A 193 -9.07 6.67 2.82
CA ILE A 193 -9.44 8.05 3.09
C ILE A 193 -10.95 8.10 3.30
N TYR A 194 -11.38 8.74 4.39
CA TYR A 194 -12.78 9.15 4.54
C TYR A 194 -12.95 10.57 4.00
N PHE A 195 -14.10 10.89 3.42
CA PHE A 195 -14.42 12.23 2.95
C PHE A 195 -15.94 12.48 2.98
N LEU A 196 -16.34 13.75 2.94
CA LEU A 196 -17.73 14.18 2.79
C LEU A 196 -18.05 14.47 1.33
N SER A 197 -19.28 14.15 0.93
CA SER A 197 -19.88 14.53 -0.34
C SER A 197 -21.24 15.18 -0.08
N GLU A 198 -21.54 16.27 -0.77
CA GLU A 198 -22.88 16.85 -0.76
C GLU A 198 -23.88 15.89 -1.41
N ALA A 199 -25.04 15.69 -0.77
CA ALA A 199 -25.98 14.63 -1.16
C ALA A 199 -27.45 15.05 -1.00
N TRP A 200 -27.94 15.19 0.24
CA TRP A 200 -29.33 15.54 0.55
C TRP A 200 -29.46 17.01 1.00
N ALA A 201 -30.68 17.55 0.93
CA ALA A 201 -30.99 18.90 1.41
C ALA A 201 -30.66 19.15 2.90
N VAL A 202 -30.63 18.08 3.71
CA VAL A 202 -30.43 18.14 5.17
C VAL A 202 -29.20 17.35 5.63
N SER A 203 -28.52 16.66 4.72
CA SER A 203 -27.38 15.83 5.07
C SER A 203 -26.37 15.69 3.93
N ALA A 204 -25.09 15.80 4.24
CA ALA A 204 -24.03 15.25 3.40
C ALA A 204 -23.94 13.72 3.55
N ALA A 205 -23.09 13.10 2.74
CA ALA A 205 -22.74 11.68 2.77
C ALA A 205 -21.27 11.49 3.15
N VAL A 206 -21.00 10.56 4.06
CA VAL A 206 -19.64 10.12 4.41
C VAL A 206 -19.28 8.92 3.55
N HIS A 207 -18.16 9.03 2.83
CA HIS A 207 -17.61 7.96 1.99
C HIS A 207 -16.23 7.54 2.49
N LYS A 208 -15.82 6.34 2.10
CA LYS A 208 -14.47 5.80 2.29
C LYS A 208 -13.94 5.34 0.94
N VAL A 209 -12.70 5.68 0.62
CA VAL A 209 -12.01 5.18 -0.57
C VAL A 209 -10.71 4.47 -0.20
N ASP A 210 -10.46 3.32 -0.82
CA ASP A 210 -9.19 2.60 -0.71
C ASP A 210 -8.10 3.30 -1.55
N VAL A 211 -6.94 3.51 -0.95
CA VAL A 211 -5.82 4.26 -1.57
C VAL A 211 -5.17 3.49 -2.71
N GLU A 212 -5.11 2.16 -2.60
CA GLU A 212 -4.46 1.30 -3.58
C GLU A 212 -5.38 1.10 -4.80
N THR A 213 -6.60 0.64 -4.55
CA THR A 213 -7.55 0.25 -5.58
C THR A 213 -8.38 1.42 -6.13
N GLY A 214 -8.56 2.49 -5.35
CA GLY A 214 -9.50 3.56 -5.67
C GLY A 214 -10.98 3.16 -5.49
N GLU A 215 -11.24 2.01 -4.87
CA GLU A 215 -12.61 1.55 -4.60
C GLU A 215 -13.25 2.42 -3.53
N GLU A 216 -14.32 3.14 -3.90
CA GLU A 216 -15.09 3.99 -3.02
C GLU A 216 -16.35 3.27 -2.53
N LYS A 217 -16.71 3.52 -1.27
CA LYS A 217 -17.94 3.05 -0.63
C LYS A 217 -18.59 4.16 0.17
N PHE A 218 -19.91 4.28 0.02
CA PHE A 218 -20.76 4.98 0.97
C PHE A 218 -20.69 4.31 2.35
N ILE A 219 -20.55 5.11 3.40
CA ILE A 219 -20.52 4.66 4.79
C ILE A 219 -21.84 5.00 5.47
N CYS A 220 -22.18 6.28 5.56
CA CYS A 220 -23.41 6.73 6.18
C CYS A 220 -23.70 8.19 5.80
N ASP A 221 -24.95 8.64 5.98
CA ASP A 221 -25.29 10.06 6.01
C ASP A 221 -24.60 10.76 7.20
N GLY A 222 -24.15 12.01 7.01
CA GLY A 222 -23.54 12.81 8.07
C GLY A 222 -23.02 14.15 7.55
N ASN A 223 -23.20 15.20 8.34
CA ASN A 223 -22.81 16.57 8.02
C ASN A 223 -21.37 16.91 8.43
N TYR A 224 -20.77 16.08 9.27
CA TYR A 224 -19.39 16.21 9.68
C TYR A 224 -18.87 14.87 10.19
N PHE A 225 -17.56 14.63 10.05
CA PHE A 225 -16.94 13.49 10.71
C PHE A 225 -15.51 13.80 11.17
N GLU A 226 -15.10 13.05 12.19
CA GLU A 226 -13.71 12.90 12.64
C GLU A 226 -13.36 11.43 12.81
N ILE A 227 -12.08 11.11 12.66
CA ILE A 227 -11.56 9.77 12.97
C ILE A 227 -11.13 9.78 14.43
N ILE A 228 -11.59 8.81 15.20
CA ILE A 228 -11.19 8.65 16.61
C ILE A 228 -9.79 8.05 16.66
N GLU A 229 -8.81 8.76 17.23
CA GLU A 229 -7.41 8.35 17.16
C GLU A 229 -6.98 7.44 18.32
N ASN A 230 -7.70 7.48 19.45
CA ASN A 230 -7.32 6.81 20.68
C ASN A 230 -8.52 6.17 21.41
N GLY A 231 -8.21 5.41 22.47
CA GLY A 231 -9.21 4.79 23.33
C GLY A 231 -9.99 3.63 22.69
N LYS A 232 -11.13 3.28 23.32
CA LYS A 232 -11.95 2.11 22.97
C LYS A 232 -12.50 2.15 21.54
N TYR A 233 -12.69 3.34 20.99
CA TYR A 233 -13.29 3.55 19.67
C TYR A 233 -12.27 3.93 18.59
N LYS A 234 -10.97 3.73 18.85
CA LYS A 234 -9.89 4.01 17.88
C LYS A 234 -10.18 3.41 16.49
N GLY A 235 -10.03 4.24 15.46
CA GLY A 235 -10.26 3.91 14.06
C GLY A 235 -11.73 3.96 13.61
N LYS A 236 -12.67 4.19 14.53
CA LYS A 236 -14.09 4.44 14.23
C LYS A 236 -14.30 5.93 13.94
N LEU A 237 -15.48 6.28 13.44
CA LEU A 237 -15.84 7.66 13.12
C LEU A 237 -16.69 8.28 14.21
N LEU A 238 -16.42 9.53 14.53
CA LEU A 238 -17.33 10.41 15.26
C LEU A 238 -18.07 11.25 14.21
N VAL A 239 -19.37 11.05 14.05
CA VAL A 239 -20.17 11.63 12.97
C VAL A 239 -21.27 12.52 13.56
N ILE A 240 -21.46 13.71 12.98
CA ILE A 240 -22.63 14.55 13.25
C ILE A 240 -23.68 14.21 12.19
N LYS A 241 -24.85 13.74 12.62
CA LYS A 241 -25.94 13.32 11.76
C LYS A 241 -27.18 14.17 11.98
N HIS A 242 -27.88 14.49 10.91
CA HIS A 242 -29.24 15.01 10.99
C HIS A 242 -30.20 13.90 11.44
N LYS A 243 -30.89 14.10 12.57
CA LYS A 243 -31.77 13.10 13.19
C LYS A 243 -33.15 13.69 13.48
N TYR A 244 -34.13 12.82 13.63
CA TYR A 244 -35.51 13.18 13.96
C TYR A 244 -35.89 12.67 15.34
N ARG A 245 -36.58 13.51 16.11
CA ARG A 245 -37.14 13.13 17.42
C ARG A 245 -38.42 12.34 17.22
N ALA A 246 -38.57 11.28 17.99
CA ALA A 246 -39.82 10.54 18.04
C ALA A 246 -40.94 11.40 18.68
N TYR A 247 -42.18 10.97 18.46
CA TYR A 247 -43.33 11.47 19.20
C TYR A 247 -43.11 11.28 20.72
N PRO A 248 -43.52 12.24 21.58
CA PRO A 248 -44.30 13.45 21.29
C PRO A 248 -43.48 14.70 20.95
N MET A 249 -42.16 14.67 21.07
CA MET A 249 -41.33 15.86 20.85
C MET A 249 -41.41 16.36 19.41
N ASN A 250 -41.33 15.43 18.44
CA ASN A 250 -41.27 15.72 17.00
C ASN A 250 -40.11 16.69 16.63
N GLY A 251 -39.88 16.92 15.33
CA GLY A 251 -38.82 17.81 14.84
C GLY A 251 -37.47 17.14 14.64
N SER A 252 -36.46 17.92 14.23
CA SER A 252 -35.11 17.44 13.94
C SER A 252 -34.03 18.07 14.83
N TYR A 253 -32.87 17.45 14.85
CA TYR A 253 -31.68 17.87 15.58
C TYR A 253 -30.40 17.32 14.94
N GLU A 254 -29.26 17.92 15.24
CA GLU A 254 -27.96 17.36 14.91
C GLU A 254 -27.49 16.49 16.08
N GLY A 255 -27.40 15.19 15.86
CA GLY A 255 -26.94 14.23 16.86
C GLY A 255 -25.51 13.80 16.61
N VAL A 256 -24.71 13.67 17.67
CA VAL A 256 -23.36 13.12 17.57
C VAL A 256 -23.39 11.63 17.85
N CYS A 257 -22.74 10.84 17.01
CA CYS A 257 -22.65 9.38 17.18
C CYS A 257 -21.28 8.82 16.81
N VAL A 258 -20.95 7.67 17.38
CA VAL A 258 -19.84 6.84 16.93
C VAL A 258 -20.36 5.84 15.90
N VAL A 259 -19.72 5.82 14.73
CA VAL A 259 -20.07 4.97 13.59
C VAL A 259 -18.89 4.04 13.26
N ASP A 260 -19.20 2.78 12.95
CA ASP A 260 -18.19 1.82 12.50
C ASP A 260 -17.85 1.93 11.00
N GLU A 261 -16.90 1.13 10.55
CA GLU A 261 -16.42 1.16 9.16
C GLU A 261 -17.44 0.64 8.13
N TYR A 262 -18.56 0.10 8.60
CA TYR A 262 -19.68 -0.38 7.78
C TYR A 262 -20.87 0.59 7.82
N GLY A 263 -20.76 1.70 8.54
CA GLY A 263 -21.83 2.69 8.65
C GLY A 263 -22.79 2.45 9.82
N ASN A 264 -22.56 1.46 10.67
CA ASN A 264 -23.44 1.20 11.80
C ASN A 264 -23.17 2.18 12.94
N GLU A 265 -24.22 2.82 13.46
CA GLU A 265 -24.15 3.58 14.70
C GLU A 265 -23.98 2.61 15.89
N ILE A 266 -22.85 2.73 16.60
CA ILE A 266 -22.51 1.87 17.74
C ILE A 266 -22.60 2.60 19.09
N LEU A 267 -22.71 3.94 19.07
CA LEU A 267 -22.97 4.76 20.25
C LEU A 267 -23.62 6.08 19.84
N SER A 268 -24.74 6.44 20.47
CA SER A 268 -25.31 7.78 20.40
C SER A 268 -24.82 8.61 21.56
N LEU A 269 -24.37 9.84 21.31
CA LEU A 269 -23.92 10.79 22.34
C LEU A 269 -24.97 11.89 22.62
N GLY A 270 -26.09 11.90 21.88
CA GLY A 270 -27.21 12.82 22.11
C GLY A 270 -27.20 14.08 21.25
N GLU A 271 -28.05 15.03 21.61
CA GLU A 271 -28.36 16.25 20.84
C GLU A 271 -27.46 17.45 21.16
N GLU A 272 -26.76 17.42 22.30
CA GLU A 272 -25.82 18.47 22.65
C GLU A 272 -24.43 18.08 22.13
N PHE A 273 -23.94 18.88 21.18
CA PHE A 273 -22.52 18.91 20.82
C PHE A 273 -21.73 19.42 22.03
N ASP A 274 -21.45 18.51 22.97
CA ASP A 274 -20.48 18.74 24.01
C ASP A 274 -19.10 18.73 23.34
N LYS A 275 -18.60 19.94 23.05
CA LYS A 275 -17.26 20.16 22.50
C LYS A 275 -16.19 19.44 23.33
N ASP A 276 -16.32 19.45 24.65
CA ASP A 276 -15.33 18.86 25.54
C ASP A 276 -15.38 17.32 25.44
N LEU A 277 -16.58 16.73 25.38
CA LEU A 277 -16.75 15.30 25.10
C LEU A 277 -16.24 14.93 23.71
N PHE A 278 -16.52 15.74 22.69
CA PHE A 278 -16.04 15.55 21.32
C PHE A 278 -14.51 15.55 21.27
N TYR A 279 -13.86 16.54 21.88
CA TYR A 279 -12.40 16.60 21.94
C TYR A 279 -11.79 15.49 22.81
N LYS A 280 -12.46 15.08 23.88
CA LYS A 280 -12.00 13.97 24.74
C LYS A 280 -12.11 12.60 24.08
N LEU A 281 -13.10 12.40 23.20
CA LEU A 281 -13.25 11.15 22.45
C LEU A 281 -12.40 11.12 21.20
N LYS A 282 -12.13 12.28 20.59
CA LYS A 282 -11.24 12.41 19.42
C LYS A 282 -9.78 12.09 19.77
N ASN A 283 -9.30 12.60 20.90
CA ASN A 283 -7.91 12.47 21.38
C ASN A 283 -7.71 11.31 22.37
#